data_AF-A0A841VT91-F1
#
_entry.id   AF-A0A841VT91-F1
#
_cell.length_a   1.000
_cell.length_b   1.000
_cell.length_c   1.000
_cell.angle_alpha   90.00
_cell.angle_beta   90.00
_cell.angle_gamma   90.00
#
_symmetry.space_group_name_H-M   'P 1'
#
loop_
_entity.id
_entity.type
_entity.pdbx_description
1 polymer ?
#
loop_
_entity_poly.entity_id
_entity_poly.type
_entity_poly.pdbx_seq_one_letter_code
_entity_poly.pdbx_strand_id
1 'polypeptide(L)'
;RRKCCIVSAKITQDSEPSVYVLLNHNKKYHALVYTPKNQQVREPDIIKLLNLIACNEDTEIAVVDYGLVEELSDACIKAWCNKQSISPEEVERICTLYLKPESEPDELESLLNAQ
;
A
#
# COMPACT_ATOMS: atom_id res chain seq x y z
N ARG A 1 9.03 -17.18 -9.21
CA ARG A 1 7.73 -17.69 -8.70
C ARG A 1 7.09 -16.54 -7.93
N ARG A 2 6.04 -15.90 -8.46
CA ARG A 2 5.29 -14.87 -7.72
C ARG A 2 4.54 -15.58 -6.58
N LYS A 3 4.96 -15.39 -5.34
CA LYS A 3 4.15 -15.77 -4.18
C LYS A 3 2.95 -14.81 -4.14
N CYS A 4 1.74 -15.34 -4.00
CA CYS A 4 0.54 -14.52 -3.84
C CYS A 4 0.65 -13.78 -2.51
N CYS A 5 0.93 -12.47 -2.56
CA CYS A 5 0.73 -11.59 -1.43
C CYS A 5 -0.74 -11.24 -1.29
N ILE A 6 -1.18 -10.91 -0.09
CA ILE A 6 -2.53 -10.40 0.13
C ILE A 6 -2.57 -8.96 -0.38
N VAL A 7 -3.54 -8.63 -1.23
CA VAL A 7 -3.77 -7.27 -1.72
C VAL A 7 -5.15 -6.82 -1.27
N SER A 8 -5.24 -5.63 -0.68
CA SER A 8 -6.48 -5.05 -0.20
C SER A 8 -6.44 -3.52 -0.40
N ALA A 9 -7.58 -2.87 -0.28
CA ALA A 9 -7.70 -1.41 -0.29
C ALA A 9 -8.73 -0.98 0.76
N LYS A 10 -8.49 0.16 1.39
CA LYS A 10 -9.45 0.79 2.30
C LYS A 10 -9.47 2.30 2.13
N ILE A 11 -10.57 2.91 2.52
CA ILE A 11 -10.71 4.36 2.60
C ILE A 11 -9.89 4.89 3.80
N THR A 12 -9.29 6.06 3.63
CA THR A 12 -8.56 6.80 4.66
C THR A 12 -9.01 8.26 4.71
N GLN A 13 -8.90 8.86 5.90
CA GLN A 13 -9.12 10.29 6.14
C GLN A 13 -7.93 11.15 5.69
N ASP A 14 -6.81 10.54 5.35
CA ASP A 14 -5.66 11.26 4.80
C ASP A 14 -5.99 11.83 3.43
N SER A 15 -5.47 13.04 3.14
CA SER A 15 -5.72 13.74 1.88
C SER A 15 -4.91 13.21 0.69
N GLU A 16 -3.94 12.32 0.94
CA GLU A 16 -3.03 11.82 -0.09
C GLU A 16 -3.04 10.28 -0.11
N PRO A 17 -3.11 9.66 -1.30
CA PRO A 17 -3.07 8.22 -1.39
C PRO A 17 -1.72 7.70 -0.92
N SER A 18 -1.76 6.55 -0.26
CA SER A 18 -0.55 5.87 0.20
C SER A 18 -0.72 4.37 0.12
N VAL A 19 0.40 3.65 0.09
CA VAL A 19 0.41 2.20 0.08
C VAL A 19 1.17 1.70 1.29
N TYR A 20 0.50 0.89 2.08
CA TYR A 20 1.13 0.09 3.11
C TYR A 20 1.66 -1.20 2.50
N VAL A 21 2.92 -1.54 2.79
CA VAL A 21 3.55 -2.80 2.38
C VAL A 21 4.19 -3.46 3.59
N LEU A 22 3.82 -4.71 3.86
CA LEU A 22 4.53 -5.57 4.79
C LEU A 22 5.48 -6.45 3.99
N LEU A 23 6.76 -6.39 4.34
CA LEU A 23 7.78 -7.25 3.73
C LEU A 23 8.62 -7.95 4.79
N ASN A 24 9.18 -9.10 4.41
CA ASN A 24 10.18 -9.81 5.17
C ASN A 24 11.53 -9.72 4.45
N HIS A 25 12.55 -9.31 5.20
CA HIS A 25 13.94 -9.31 4.77
C HIS A 25 14.79 -9.86 5.92
N ASN A 26 15.59 -10.89 5.66
CA ASN A 26 16.46 -11.52 6.66
C ASN A 26 15.78 -11.90 7.99
N LYS A 27 14.57 -12.48 7.90
CA LYS A 27 13.73 -12.89 9.05
C LYS A 27 13.25 -11.72 9.92
N LYS A 28 13.29 -10.50 9.40
CA LYS A 28 12.72 -9.31 10.03
C LYS A 28 11.60 -8.77 9.17
N TYR A 29 10.49 -8.46 9.83
CA TYR A 29 9.35 -7.81 9.20
C TYR A 29 9.54 -6.30 9.20
N HIS A 30 9.29 -5.69 8.05
CA HIS A 30 9.31 -4.25 7.87
C HIS A 30 7.93 -3.78 7.39
N ALA A 31 7.36 -2.86 8.14
CA ALA A 31 6.09 -2.21 7.85
C ALA A 31 6.39 -0.87 7.16
N LEU A 32 6.11 -0.79 5.86
CA LEU A 32 6.41 0.37 5.05
C LEU A 32 5.12 1.13 4.73
N VAL A 33 5.20 2.46 4.71
CA VAL A 33 4.19 3.32 4.10
C VAL A 33 4.86 4.14 3.01
N TYR A 34 4.34 4.03 1.80
CA TYR A 34 4.80 4.72 0.62
C TYR A 34 3.78 5.74 0.15
N THR A 35 4.21 6.98 -0.04
CA THR A 35 3.39 8.04 -0.62
C THR A 35 3.83 8.27 -2.08
N PRO A 36 3.01 7.91 -3.08
CA PRO A 36 3.42 7.96 -4.49
C PRO A 36 3.78 9.37 -4.97
N LYS A 37 3.08 10.39 -4.46
CA LYS A 37 3.24 11.80 -4.85
C LYS A 37 4.68 12.31 -4.70
N ASN A 38 5.39 11.90 -3.64
CA ASN A 38 6.74 12.34 -3.33
C ASN A 38 7.76 11.19 -3.30
N GLN A 39 7.34 9.98 -3.70
CA GLN A 39 8.14 8.75 -3.69
C GLN A 39 8.78 8.45 -2.33
N GLN A 40 8.17 8.90 -1.23
CA GLN A 40 8.74 8.75 0.09
C GLN A 40 8.31 7.43 0.72
N VAL A 41 9.29 6.68 1.24
CA VAL A 41 9.04 5.51 2.10
C VAL A 41 9.33 5.86 3.55
N ARG A 42 8.41 5.50 4.43
CA ARG A 42 8.53 5.65 5.88
C ARG A 42 8.29 4.31 6.56
N GLU A 43 8.94 4.11 7.70
CA GLU A 43 8.71 2.98 8.62
C GLU A 43 8.05 3.55 9.88
N PRO A 44 6.70 3.68 9.91
CA PRO A 44 6.01 4.24 11.06
C PRO A 44 6.17 3.34 12.29
N ASP A 45 6.05 3.93 13.48
CA ASP A 45 5.94 3.18 14.72
C ASP A 45 4.68 2.30 14.73
N ILE A 46 4.68 1.27 15.57
CA ILE A 46 3.62 0.25 15.61
C ILE A 46 2.24 0.85 15.92
N ILE A 47 2.18 1.91 16.73
CA ILE A 47 0.91 2.55 17.12
C ILE A 47 0.31 3.28 15.92
N LYS A 48 1.11 4.09 15.22
CA LYS A 48 0.69 4.76 13.98
C LYS A 48 0.29 3.76 12.91
N LEU A 49 1.03 2.66 12.81
CA LEU A 49 0.68 1.60 11.88
C LEU A 49 -0.69 0.99 12.20
N LEU A 50 -0.93 0.62 13.46
CA LEU A 50 -2.21 0.02 13.87
C LEU A 50 -3.38 0.97 13.62
N ASN A 51 -3.23 2.27 13.90
CA ASN A 51 -4.24 3.26 13.56
C ASN A 51 -4.51 3.33 12.05
N LEU A 52 -3.45 3.20 11.25
CA LEU A 52 -3.52 3.29 9.80
C LEU A 52 -4.07 2.01 9.13
N ILE A 53 -3.99 0.84 9.76
CA ILE A 53 -4.55 -0.42 9.22
C ILE A 53 -5.80 -0.91 9.95
N ALA A 54 -6.18 -0.29 11.07
CA ALA A 54 -7.40 -0.64 11.79
C ALA A 54 -8.61 -0.49 10.87
N CYS A 55 -9.46 -1.52 10.88
CA CYS A 55 -10.76 -1.55 10.23
C CYS A 55 -11.78 -2.03 11.28
N ASN A 56 -12.99 -1.50 11.21
CA ASN A 56 -14.16 -2.03 11.91
C ASN A 56 -15.04 -2.81 10.91
N GLU A 57 -16.09 -3.46 11.41
CA GLU A 57 -17.02 -4.25 10.57
C GLU A 57 -17.73 -3.40 9.51
N ASP A 58 -17.82 -2.07 9.73
CA ASP A 58 -18.44 -1.10 8.83
C ASP A 58 -17.45 -0.46 7.83
N THR A 59 -16.18 -0.87 7.81
CA THR A 59 -15.18 -0.25 6.94
C THR A 59 -15.46 -0.60 5.48
N GLU A 60 -15.81 0.41 4.69
CA GLU A 60 -16.08 0.27 3.26
C GLU A 60 -14.87 -0.30 2.52
N ILE A 61 -15.13 -1.32 1.70
CA ILE A 61 -14.13 -1.90 0.80
C ILE A 61 -13.93 -0.91 -0.35
N ALA A 62 -12.74 -0.34 -0.45
CA ALA A 62 -12.41 0.53 -1.57
C ALA A 62 -12.26 -0.30 -2.86
N VAL A 63 -12.94 0.11 -3.94
CA VAL A 63 -12.76 -0.48 -5.26
C VAL A 63 -11.53 0.16 -5.90
N VAL A 64 -10.49 -0.64 -6.10
CA VAL A 64 -9.20 -0.21 -6.63
C VAL A 64 -8.69 -1.24 -7.63
N ASP A 65 -8.10 -0.77 -8.74
CA ASP A 65 -7.41 -1.63 -9.69
C ASP A 65 -6.25 -2.38 -9.02
N TYR A 66 -6.29 -3.70 -9.09
CA TYR A 66 -5.23 -4.57 -8.62
C TYR A 66 -3.89 -4.25 -9.30
N GLY A 67 -3.91 -3.88 -10.59
CA GLY A 67 -2.71 -3.50 -11.34
C GLY A 67 -1.99 -2.30 -10.71
N LEU A 68 -2.75 -1.25 -10.38
CA LEU A 68 -2.22 -0.07 -9.70
C LEU A 68 -1.59 -0.42 -8.35
N VAL A 69 -2.25 -1.25 -7.52
CA VAL A 69 -1.73 -1.60 -6.19
C VAL A 69 -0.44 -2.42 -6.29
N GLU A 70 -0.36 -3.31 -7.27
CA GLU A 70 0.86 -4.05 -7.59
C GLU A 70 2.01 -3.11 -7.97
N GLU A 71 1.79 -2.21 -8.92
CA GLU A 71 2.79 -1.24 -9.38
C GLU A 71 3.29 -0.33 -8.24
N LEU A 72 2.37 0.18 -7.42
CA LEU A 72 2.72 1.02 -6.28
C LEU A 72 3.49 0.24 -5.20
N SER A 73 3.16 -1.03 -4.99
CA SER A 73 3.90 -1.86 -4.04
C SER A 73 5.30 -2.21 -4.53
N ASP A 74 5.48 -2.46 -5.83
CA ASP A 74 6.79 -2.66 -6.44
C ASP A 74 7.64 -1.38 -6.35
N ALA A 75 7.02 -0.21 -6.58
CA ALA A 75 7.66 1.08 -6.38
C ALA A 75 8.08 1.31 -4.92
N CYS A 76 7.23 0.96 -3.95
CA CYS A 76 7.54 1.03 -2.53
C CYS A 76 8.76 0.16 -2.17
N ILE A 77 8.76 -1.11 -2.60
CA ILE A 77 9.86 -2.04 -2.32
C ILE A 77 11.15 -1.53 -2.96
N LYS A 78 11.10 -1.09 -4.21
CA LYS A 78 12.27 -0.52 -4.90
C LYS A 78 12.83 0.69 -4.18
N ALA A 79 11.97 1.61 -3.75
CA ALA A 79 12.39 2.81 -3.01
C ALA A 79 13.03 2.45 -1.65
N TRP A 80 12.48 1.47 -0.94
CA TRP A 80 13.08 0.97 0.30
C TRP A 80 14.42 0.25 0.07
N CYS A 81 14.49 -0.66 -0.90
CA CYS A 81 15.71 -1.37 -1.26
C CYS A 81 16.83 -0.41 -1.66
N ASN A 82 16.53 0.62 -2.45
CA ASN A 82 17.51 1.66 -2.80
C ASN A 82 18.06 2.39 -1.57
N LYS A 83 17.18 2.75 -0.62
CA LYS A 83 17.58 3.41 0.64
C LYS A 83 18.47 2.52 1.50
N GLN A 84 18.22 1.22 1.50
CA GLN A 84 18.93 0.24 2.32
C GLN A 84 20.11 -0.43 1.59
N SER A 85 20.31 -0.14 0.30
CA SER A 85 21.33 -0.77 -0.56
C SER A 85 21.22 -2.30 -0.63
N ILE A 86 20.01 -2.81 -0.83
CA ILE A 86 19.69 -4.25 -0.92
C ILE A 86 19.06 -4.59 -2.27
N SER A 87 19.19 -5.85 -2.71
CA SER A 87 18.50 -6.31 -3.92
C SER A 87 17.01 -6.56 -3.63
N PRO A 88 16.08 -6.12 -4.50
CA PRO A 88 14.66 -6.48 -4.40
C PRO A 88 14.41 -7.99 -4.39
N GLU A 89 15.31 -8.80 -4.94
CA GLU A 89 15.19 -10.27 -4.95
C GLU A 89 15.37 -10.90 -3.55
N GLU A 90 16.00 -10.18 -2.62
CA GLU A 90 16.21 -10.63 -1.23
C GLU A 90 15.00 -10.37 -0.33
N VAL A 91 13.96 -9.75 -0.89
CA VAL A 91 12.79 -9.28 -0.16
C VAL A 91 11.57 -10.11 -0.53
N GLU A 92 10.82 -10.52 0.49
CA GLU A 92 9.53 -11.18 0.32
C GLU A 92 8.39 -10.22 0.69
N ARG A 93 7.59 -9.81 -0.30
CA ARG A 93 6.34 -9.08 -0.07
C ARG A 93 5.29 -10.02 0.53
N ILE A 94 4.70 -9.62 1.65
CA ILE A 94 3.70 -10.42 2.38
C ILE A 94 2.30 -9.90 2.11
N CYS A 95 2.09 -8.59 2.29
CA CYS A 95 0.83 -7.95 1.99
C CYS A 95 1.00 -6.50 1.54
N THR A 96 -0.01 -6.04 0.82
CA THR A 96 -0.15 -4.66 0.35
C THR A 96 -1.57 -4.18 0.69
N LEU A 97 -1.67 -2.99 1.26
CA LEU A 97 -2.93 -2.30 1.49
C LEU A 97 -2.86 -0.91 0.87
N TYR A 98 -3.74 -0.65 -0.09
CA TYR A 98 -3.94 0.70 -0.63
C TYR A 98 -4.79 1.53 0.33
N LEU A 99 -4.35 2.75 0.61
CA LEU A 99 -5.04 3.72 1.44
C LEU A 99 -5.56 4.81 0.52
N LYS A 100 -6.84 4.71 0.20
CA LYS A 100 -7.54 5.60 -0.72
C LYS A 100 -8.12 6.79 0.03
N PRO A 101 -7.76 8.05 -0.30
CA PRO A 101 -8.42 9.21 0.27
C PRO A 101 -9.92 9.21 -0.06
N GLU A 102 -10.77 9.64 0.88
CA GLU A 102 -12.21 9.85 0.62
C GLU A 102 -12.48 10.77 -0.59
N SER A 103 -11.56 11.70 -0.87
CA SER A 103 -11.66 12.62 -2.01
C SER A 103 -11.34 11.98 -3.36
N GLU A 104 -10.74 10.79 -3.37
CA GLU A 104 -10.39 10.09 -4.60
C GLU A 104 -11.61 9.35 -5.16
N PRO A 105 -12.05 9.62 -6.40
CA PRO A 105 -13.24 9.00 -6.95
C PRO A 105 -13.05 7.50 -7.15
N ASP A 106 -14.12 6.72 -7.04
CA ASP A 106 -14.10 5.31 -7.46
C ASP A 106 -13.92 5.21 -8.98
N GLU A 107 -13.08 4.28 -9.42
CA GLU A 107 -12.94 3.97 -10.85
C GLU A 107 -14.28 3.52 -11.44
N LEU A 108 -15.13 2.85 -10.62
CA LEU A 108 -16.48 2.47 -11.01
C LEU A 108 -17.39 3.69 -11.23
N GLU A 109 -17.35 4.68 -10.33
CA GLU A 109 -18.08 5.94 -10.50
C GLU A 109 -17.59 6.70 -11.74
N SER A 110 -16.29 6.65 -12.01
CA SER A 110 -15.72 7.29 -13.21
C SER A 110 -16.18 6.62 -14.51
N LEU A 111 -16.39 5.31 -14.50
CA LEU A 111 -16.94 4.55 -15.64
C LEU A 111 -18.45 4.75 -15.82
N LEU A 112 -19.20 4.89 -14.72
CA LEU A 112 -20.65 5.12 -14.76
C LEU A 112 -21.01 6.55 -15.19
N ASN A 113 -20.17 7.53 -14.85
CA ASN A 113 -20.36 8.94 -15.20
C ASN A 113 -19.77 9.31 -16.57
N ALA A 114 -19.14 8.36 -17.28
CA ALA A 114 -18.61 8.55 -18.63
C ALA A 114 -19.65 8.29 -19.74
N GLN A 115 -20.94 8.21 -19.41
CA GLN A 115 -22.06 8.10 -20.35
C GLN A 115 -22.71 9.45 -20.67
#